data_AF-A0A7C6M0V7-F1
#
_entry.id   AF-A0A7C6M0V7-F1
#
_cell.length_a   1.000
_cell.length_b   1.000
_cell.length_c   1.000
_cell.angle_alpha   90.00
_cell.angle_beta   90.00
_cell.angle_gamma   90.00
#
_symmetry.space_group_name_H-M   'P 1'
#
loop_
_entity.id
_entity.type
_entity.pdbx_description
1 polymer ?
#
loop_
_entity_poly.entity_id
_entity_poly.type
_entity_poly.pdbx_seq_one_letter_code
_entity_poly.pdbx_strand_id
1 'polypeptide(L)' 'MDELTVAIVKLAWFLVILVIVAIITYRALGAVDYSKIFKARSTWQIRTLVLLVSIIVGGLIAYIFVEFISLLQNIIQ' A
#
# COMPACT_ATOMS: atom_id res chain seq x y z
N MET A 1 23.32 9.16 17.89
CA MET A 1 21.90 8.72 17.87
C MET A 1 21.96 7.22 17.77
N ASP A 2 21.53 6.51 18.80
CA ASP A 2 21.70 5.05 18.85
C ASP A 2 20.91 4.38 17.73
N GLU A 3 21.44 3.28 17.19
CA GLU A 3 20.79 2.50 16.11
C GLU A 3 19.35 2.12 16.45
N LEU A 4 19.10 1.82 17.73
CA LEU A 4 17.78 1.56 18.28
C LEU A 4 16.82 2.75 18.08
N THR A 5 17.28 3.98 18.34
CA THR A 5 16.44 5.18 18.17
C THR A 5 16.11 5.41 16.69
N VAL A 6 17.07 5.19 15.79
CA VAL A 6 16.84 5.30 14.34
C VAL A 6 15.79 4.28 13.87
N ALA A 7 15.89 3.05 14.36
CA ALA A 7 14.95 1.98 14.06
C ALA A 7 13.52 2.28 14.55
N ILE A 8 13.37 2.74 15.80
CA ILE A 8 12.06 3.11 16.36
C ILE A 8 11.44 4.25 15.56
N VAL A 9 12.23 5.26 15.16
CA VAL A 9 11.74 6.36 14.32
C VAL A 9 11.29 5.86 12.94
N LYS A 10 12.03 4.94 12.30
CA LYS A 10 11.62 4.33 11.04
C LYS A 10 10.31 3.54 11.17
N LEU A 11 10.14 2.78 12.26
CA LEU A 11 8.91 2.02 12.55
C LEU A 11 7.70 2.94 12.78
N ALA A 12 7.88 4.04 13.51
CA ALA A 12 6.83 5.01 13.74
C ALA A 12 6.38 5.66 12.41
N TRP A 13 7.33 6.08 11.58
CA TRP A 13 7.02 6.64 10.26
C TRP A 13 6.35 5.64 9.33
N PHE A 14 6.74 4.37 9.40
CA PHE A 14 6.13 3.29 8.61
C PHE A 14 4.63 3.14 8.91
N LEU A 15 4.25 3.08 10.19
CA LEU A 15 2.85 2.95 10.59
C LEU A 15 2.02 4.17 10.16
N VAL A 16 2.60 5.37 10.27
CA VAL A 16 1.94 6.61 9.85
C VAL A 16 1.68 6.60 8.34
N ILE A 17 2.69 6.26 7.53
CA ILE A 17 2.55 6.19 6.07
C ILE A 17 1.53 5.13 5.67
N LEU A 18 1.56 3.95 6.30
CA LEU A 18 0.64 2.86 6.00
C LEU A 18 -0.82 3.28 6.22
N VAL A 19 -1.13 3.90 7.36
CA VAL A 19 -2.48 4.38 7.67
C VAL A 19 -2.93 5.46 6.67
N ILE A 20 -2.06 6.41 6.34
CA ILE A 20 -2.38 7.48 5.38
C ILE A 20 -2.64 6.90 3.99
N VAL A 21 -1.76 6.02 3.50
CA VAL A 21 -1.89 5.38 2.19
C VAL A 21 -3.16 4.52 2.12
N ALA A 22 -3.49 3.79 3.19
CA ALA A 22 -4.73 3.00 3.26
C ALA A 22 -5.98 3.88 3.13
N ILE A 23 -6.04 4.99 3.89
CA ILE A 23 -7.19 5.92 3.84
C ILE A 23 -7.32 6.58 2.46
N ILE A 24 -6.20 7.04 1.89
CA ILE A 24 -6.19 7.67 0.56
C ILE A 24 -6.61 6.67 -0.51
N THR A 25 -6.08 5.44 -0.48
CA THR A 25 -6.40 4.40 -1.46
C THR A 25 -7.87 4.00 -1.37
N TYR A 26 -8.40 3.84 -0.16
CA TYR A 26 -9.82 3.55 0.05
C TYR A 26 -10.73 4.66 -0.50
N ARG A 27 -10.39 5.92 -0.22
CA ARG A 27 -11.13 7.08 -0.77
C ARG A 27 -11.00 7.20 -2.28
N ALA A 28 -9.80 6.98 -2.83
CA ALA A 28 -9.57 7.02 -4.26
C ALA A 28 -10.40 5.94 -4.97
N LEU A 29 -10.39 4.70 -4.47
CA LEU A 29 -11.19 3.61 -5.03
C LEU A 29 -12.70 3.85 -4.92
N GLY A 30 -13.17 4.51 -3.85
CA GLY A 30 -14.58 4.84 -3.66
C GLY A 30 -15.05 6.07 -4.45
N ALA A 31 -14.16 7.03 -4.74
CA ALA A 31 -14.45 8.21 -5.54
C ALA A 31 -14.40 7.94 -7.05
N VAL A 32 -13.80 6.83 -7.46
CA VAL A 32 -13.79 6.41 -8.86
C VAL A 32 -15.19 6.00 -9.27
N ASP A 33 -15.83 6.86 -10.06
CA ASP A 33 -17.12 6.59 -10.68
C ASP A 33 -16.91 5.67 -11.90
N TYR A 34 -16.80 4.37 -11.63
CA TYR A 34 -16.52 3.34 -12.65
C TYR A 34 -17.53 3.36 -13.81
N SER A 35 -18.72 3.93 -13.60
CA SER A 35 -19.78 4.09 -14.60
C SER A 35 -19.46 5.14 -15.68
N LYS A 36 -18.63 6.14 -15.37
CA LYS A 36 -18.23 7.21 -16.30
C LYS A 36 -16.95 6.89 -17.07
N ILE A 37 -16.09 6.06 -16.50
CA ILE A 37 -14.82 5.66 -17.11
C ILE A 37 -15.02 4.50 -18.10
N PHE A 38 -16.04 3.66 -17.87
CA PHE A 38 -16.30 2.48 -18.68
C PHE A 38 -17.76 2.43 -19.13
N LYS A 39 -18.00 2.21 -20.42
CA LYS A 39 -19.37 1.98 -20.95
C LYS A 39 -20.01 0.80 -20.21
N ALA A 40 -21.33 0.86 -19.99
CA ALA A 40 -22.14 -0.11 -19.22
C ALA A 40 -21.98 -1.60 -19.62
N ARG A 41 -21.34 -1.90 -20.75
CA ARG A 41 -21.03 -3.27 -21.23
C ARG A 41 -19.58 -3.72 -21.02
N SER A 42 -18.74 -2.90 -20.39
CA SER A 42 -17.29 -3.12 -20.29
C SER A 42 -16.84 -3.70 -18.95
N THR A 43 -17.65 -4.59 -18.39
CA THR A 43 -17.40 -5.26 -17.10
C THR A 43 -16.05 -5.99 -17.08
N TRP A 44 -15.61 -6.51 -18.22
CA TRP A 44 -14.31 -7.18 -18.36
C TRP A 44 -13.13 -6.22 -18.26
N GLN A 45 -13.18 -5.04 -18.90
CA GLN A 45 -12.10 -4.06 -18.82
C GLN A 45 -11.95 -3.51 -17.40
N ILE A 46 -13.07 -3.25 -16.71
CA ILE A 46 -13.07 -2.82 -15.30
C ILE A 46 -12.41 -3.90 -14.43
N ARG A 47 -12.82 -5.17 -14.59
CA ARG A 47 -12.25 -6.28 -13.81
C ARG A 47 -10.75 -6.43 -14.03
N THR A 48 -10.28 -6.32 -15.27
CA THR A 48 -8.84 -6.40 -15.58
C THR A 48 -8.06 -5.24 -14.98
N LEU A 49 -8.60 -4.01 -15.04
CA LEU A 49 -7.93 -2.84 -14.47
C LEU A 49 -7.88 -2.91 -12.94
N VAL A 50 -8.98 -3.29 -12.30
CA VAL A 50 -9.02 -3.51 -10.84
C VAL A 50 -8.04 -4.61 -10.43
N LEU A 51 -8.01 -5.73 -11.17
CA LEU A 51 -7.07 -6.82 -10.92
C LEU A 51 -5.60 -6.36 -11.00
N LEU A 52 -5.24 -5.63 -12.05
CA LEU A 52 -3.89 -5.07 -12.22
C LEU A 52 -3.53 -4.12 -11.07
N VAL A 53 -4.43 -3.22 -10.70
CA VAL A 53 -4.23 -2.30 -9.58
C VAL A 53 -4.07 -3.07 -8.27
N SER A 54 -4.87 -4.11 -8.03
CA SER A 54 -4.76 -4.96 -6.85
C SER A 54 -3.41 -5.70 -6.79
N ILE A 55 -2.90 -6.20 -7.92
CA ILE A 55 -1.58 -6.85 -7.99
C ILE A 55 -0.47 -5.84 -7.65
N ILE A 56 -0.52 -4.64 -8.22
CA ILE A 56 0.47 -3.58 -7.96
C ILE A 56 0.46 -3.18 -6.48
N VAL A 57 -0.72 -2.91 -5.93
CA VAL A 57 -0.89 -2.54 -4.52
C VAL A 57 -0.42 -3.68 -3.61
N GLY A 58 -0.79 -4.94 -3.91
CA GLY A 58 -0.34 -6.11 -3.15
C GLY A 58 1.18 -6.28 -3.18
N GLY A 59 1.80 -6.09 -4.35
CA GLY A 59 3.26 -6.13 -4.49
C GLY A 59 3.98 -5.04 -3.71
N LEU A 60 3.45 -3.81 -3.72
CA LEU A 60 3.98 -2.71 -2.91
C LEU A 60 3.87 -3.01 -1.42
N ILE A 61 2.73 -3.53 -0.95
CA ILE A 61 2.54 -3.91 0.45
C ILE A 61 3.52 -5.02 0.84
N ALA A 62 3.71 -6.04 0.00
CA ALA A 62 4.64 -7.13 0.27
C ALA A 62 6.09 -6.64 0.37
N TYR A 63 6.53 -5.77 -0.56
CA TYR A 63 7.86 -5.16 -0.53
C TYR A 63 8.09 -4.36 0.76
N ILE A 64 7.10 -3.54 1.13
CA ILE A 64 7.09 -2.75 2.36
C ILE A 64 7.19 -3.66 3.61
N PHE A 65 6.52 -4.81 3.63
CA PHE A 65 6.62 -5.80 4.71
C PHE A 65 7.99 -6.47 4.80
N VAL A 66 8.63 -6.78 3.67
CA VAL A 66 9.99 -7.37 3.66
C VAL A 66 10.99 -6.39 4.26
N GLU A 67 10.92 -5.11 3.86
CA GLU A 67 11.78 -4.06 4.40
C GLU A 67 11.57 -3.89 5.92
N PHE A 68 10.33 -3.96 6.38
CA PHE A 68 9.98 -3.94 7.80
C PHE A 68 10.62 -5.10 8.58
N ILE A 69 10.55 -6.33 8.05
CA ILE A 69 11.18 -7.49 8.68
C ILE A 69 12.70 -7.33 8.73
N SER A 70 13.32 -6.82 7.66
CA SER A 70 14.76 -6.56 7.62
C SER A 70 15.19 -5.53 8.66
N LEU A 71 14.39 -4.48 8.86
CA LEU A 71 14.62 -3.49 9.92
C LEU A 71 14.49 -4.12 11.32
N LEU A 72 13.52 -5.00 11.55
CA LEU A 72 13.38 -5.70 12.83
C LEU A 72 14.56 -6.63 13.12
N GLN A 73 15.04 -7.36 12.11
CA GLN A 73 16.19 -8.25 12.28
C GLN A 73 17.46 -7.48 12.66
N ASN A 74 17.70 -6.31 12.05
CA ASN A 74 18.82 -5.44 12.39
C ASN A 74 18.76 -4.84 13.81
N ILE A 75 17.60 -4.85 14.48
CA ILE A 75 17.47 -4.38 15.87
C ILE A 75 17.74 -5.51 16.87
N ILE A 76 17.47 -6.75 16.47
CA ILE A 76 17.55 -7.93 17.33
C ILE A 76 18.97 -8.53 17.33
N GLN A 77 19.72 -8.35 16.23
CA GLN A 77 21.16 -8.70 16.14
C GLN A 77 22.03 -7.58 16.73
#